data_AF-A0A4W5QDK1-F1
#
_entry.id   AF-A0A4W5QDK1-F1
#
_cell.length_a   1.000
_cell.length_b   1.000
_cell.length_c   1.000
_cell.angle_alpha   90.00
_cell.angle_beta   90.00
_cell.angle_gamma   90.00
#
_symmetry.space_group_name_H-M   'P 1'
#
loop_
_entity.id
_entity.type
_entity.pdbx_description
1 polymer ?
#
loop_
_entity_poly.entity_id
_entity_poly.type
_entity_poly.pdbx_seq_one_letter_code
_entity_poly.pdbx_strand_id
1 'polypeptide(L)'
;MDAAPADSKPGPVQLCVGECRPDLMTRSAQHYAFVMPSVQALSPSRGPESGGTKVTIMGENLGAGSSVTVLFGNQTCEFYG
;
A
#
# COMPACT_ATOMS: atom_id res chain seq x y z
N MET A 1 0.30 10.60 5.46
CA MET A 1 0.06 10.35 4.02
C MET A 1 -1.36 10.75 3.76
N ASP A 2 -1.61 11.65 2.80
CA ASP A 2 -2.98 12.01 2.44
C ASP A 2 -3.69 10.82 1.81
N ALA A 3 -4.94 10.61 2.22
CA ALA A 3 -5.81 9.61 1.62
C ALA A 3 -6.11 9.96 0.16
N ALA A 4 -6.11 8.97 -0.73
CA ALA A 4 -6.64 9.17 -2.08
C ALA A 4 -8.13 9.56 -1.99
N PRO A 5 -8.60 10.57 -2.75
CA PRO A 5 -10.01 10.92 -2.79
C PRO A 5 -10.87 9.70 -3.15
N ALA A 6 -12.05 9.57 -2.55
CA ALA A 6 -12.95 8.43 -2.73
C ALA A 6 -13.35 8.17 -4.20
N ASP A 7 -13.22 9.17 -5.07
CA ASP A 7 -13.54 9.09 -6.52
C ASP A 7 -12.31 8.93 -7.42
N SER A 8 -11.16 8.54 -6.86
CA SER A 8 -9.94 8.34 -7.65
C SER A 8 -10.07 7.13 -8.59
N LYS A 9 -10.42 7.41 -9.85
CA LYS A 9 -10.53 6.38 -10.90
C LYS A 9 -9.15 5.88 -11.32
N PRO A 10 -8.96 4.57 -11.55
CA PRO A 10 -7.72 4.05 -12.11
C PRO A 10 -7.39 4.72 -13.45
N GLY A 11 -6.11 5.02 -13.67
CA GLY A 11 -5.65 5.71 -14.87
C GLY A 11 -4.32 5.18 -15.39
N PRO A 12 -4.02 5.38 -16.68
CA PRO A 12 -2.74 4.97 -17.23
C PRO A 12 -1.61 5.84 -16.68
N VAL A 13 -0.44 5.22 -16.48
CA VAL A 13 0.81 5.97 -16.28
C VAL A 13 1.22 6.55 -17.63
N GLN A 14 1.55 7.83 -17.67
CA GLN A 14 2.01 8.53 -18.86
C GLN A 14 3.51 8.80 -18.77
N LEU A 15 4.24 8.47 -19.84
CA LEU A 15 5.66 8.78 -19.98
C LEU A 15 5.85 9.67 -21.22
N CYS A 16 6.69 10.69 -21.09
CA CYS A 16 7.13 11.54 -22.19
C CYS A 16 8.65 11.53 -22.28
N VAL A 17 9.20 11.33 -23.48
CA VAL A 17 10.64 11.43 -23.73
C VAL A 17 10.97 12.87 -24.07
N GLY A 18 11.34 13.65 -23.05
CA GLY A 18 11.52 15.09 -23.20
C GLY A 18 10.18 15.82 -23.32
N GLU A 19 9.80 16.23 -24.54
CA GLU A 19 8.52 16.89 -24.80
C GLU A 19 7.38 15.87 -24.97
N CYS A 20 6.18 16.18 -24.45
CA CYS A 20 4.99 15.34 -24.62
C CYS A 20 4.33 15.52 -25.99
N ARG A 21 5.07 15.28 -27.06
CA ARG A 21 4.52 15.21 -28.43
C ARG A 21 3.90 13.84 -28.68
N PRO A 22 2.90 13.72 -29.58
CA PRO A 22 2.20 12.44 -29.82
C PRO A 22 3.13 11.27 -30.19
N ASP A 23 4.25 11.55 -30.86
CA ASP A 23 5.29 10.60 -31.27
C ASP A 23 6.30 10.25 -30.18
N LEU A 24 6.37 11.05 -29.10
CA LEU A 24 7.33 10.91 -28.00
C LEU A 24 6.65 10.58 -26.65
N MET A 25 5.36 10.24 -26.67
CA MET A 25 4.60 9.87 -25.49
C MET A 25 4.10 8.42 -25.57
N THR A 26 3.99 7.78 -24.40
CA THR A 26 3.35 6.47 -24.28
C THR A 26 2.51 6.39 -23.00
N ARG A 27 1.57 5.46 -22.98
CA ARG A 27 0.68 5.17 -21.86
C ARG A 27 0.82 3.69 -21.50
N SER A 28 0.80 3.38 -20.21
CA SER A 28 0.82 1.99 -19.75
C SER A 28 -0.42 1.23 -20.23
N ALA A 29 -0.25 -0.04 -20.61
CA ALA A 29 -1.37 -0.90 -21.00
C ALA A 29 -2.30 -1.21 -19.81
N GLN A 30 -1.74 -1.31 -18.60
CA GLN A 30 -2.49 -1.47 -17.35
C GLN A 30 -2.67 -0.11 -16.67
N HIS A 31 -3.83 0.10 -16.04
CA HIS A 31 -4.08 1.29 -15.24
C HIS A 31 -3.51 1.13 -13.82
N TYR A 32 -2.94 2.21 -13.31
CA TYR A 32 -2.61 2.35 -11.91
C TYR A 32 -3.87 2.70 -11.13
N ALA A 33 -4.13 1.97 -10.04
CA ALA A 33 -5.27 2.18 -9.17
C ALA A 33 -4.84 2.87 -7.87
N PHE A 34 -5.67 3.80 -7.42
CA PHE A 34 -5.52 4.45 -6.13
C PHE A 34 -6.47 3.78 -5.14
N VAL A 35 -5.93 3.33 -4.00
CA VAL A 35 -6.69 2.60 -2.99
C VAL A 35 -6.32 3.10 -1.61
N MET A 36 -7.25 2.93 -0.67
CA MET A 36 -6.98 3.13 0.75
C MET A 36 -6.83 1.77 1.43
N PRO A 37 -5.68 1.49 2.06
CA PRO A 37 -5.53 0.35 2.95
C PRO A 37 -6.44 0.49 4.17
N SER A 38 -7.12 -0.59 4.56
CA SER A 38 -7.94 -0.63 5.77
C SER A 38 -7.62 -1.88 6.59
N VAL A 39 -7.42 -1.71 7.90
CA VAL A 39 -7.21 -2.83 8.84
C VAL A 39 -8.55 -3.14 9.51
N GLN A 40 -8.94 -4.41 9.50
CA GLN A 40 -10.22 -4.86 10.05
C GLN A 40 -10.04 -5.73 11.30
N ALA A 41 -9.03 -6.60 11.30
CA ALA A 41 -8.82 -7.54 12.39
C ALA A 41 -7.36 -7.93 12.55
N LEU A 42 -7.03 -8.45 13.72
CA LEU A 42 -5.70 -8.93 14.08
C LEU A 42 -5.79 -10.21 14.90
N SER A 43 -4.97 -11.21 14.58
CA SER A 43 -4.91 -12.49 15.29
C SER A 43 -3.48 -13.01 15.43
N PRO A 44 -3.03 -13.44 16.61
CA PRO A 44 -3.75 -13.37 17.89
C PRO A 44 -3.81 -11.94 18.44
N SER A 45 -4.89 -11.58 19.15
CA SER A 45 -5.09 -10.25 19.73
C SER A 45 -4.30 -9.99 21.02
N ARG A 46 -3.58 -11.00 21.52
CA ARG A 46 -2.72 -10.94 22.71
C ARG A 46 -1.48 -11.81 22.51
N GLY A 47 -0.42 -11.45 23.20
CA GLY A 47 0.83 -12.20 23.26
C GLY A 47 1.64 -11.84 24.51
N PRO A 48 2.75 -12.54 24.79
CA PRO A 48 3.65 -12.21 25.89
C PRO A 48 4.27 -10.82 25.74
N GLU A 49 4.56 -10.15 26.86
CA GLU A 49 5.26 -8.86 26.87
C GLU A 49 6.65 -8.94 26.21
N SER A 50 7.30 -10.09 26.28
CA SER A 50 8.60 -10.34 25.64
C SER A 50 8.55 -10.32 24.10
N GLY A 51 7.37 -10.29 23.48
CA GLY A 51 7.22 -10.26 22.02
C GLY A 51 7.35 -11.63 21.35
N GLY A 52 7.78 -11.64 20.08
CA GLY A 52 7.93 -12.86 19.27
C GLY A 52 6.63 -13.53 18.83
N THR A 53 5.48 -12.90 19.07
CA THR A 53 4.19 -13.42 18.65
C THR A 53 3.98 -13.15 17.16
N LYS A 54 3.83 -14.21 16.36
CA LYS A 54 3.46 -14.06 14.94
C LYS A 54 2.02 -13.56 14.86
N VAL A 55 1.85 -12.36 14.33
CA VAL A 55 0.55 -11.72 14.13
C VAL A 55 0.12 -11.81 12.67
N THR A 56 -1.19 -11.98 12.47
CA THR A 56 -1.86 -11.89 11.17
C THR A 56 -2.77 -10.68 11.20
N ILE A 57 -2.54 -9.73 10.30
CA ILE A 57 -3.37 -8.55 10.12
C ILE A 57 -4.27 -8.79 8.91
N MET A 58 -5.58 -8.67 9.11
CA MET A 58 -6.59 -8.87 8.08
C MET A 58 -7.24 -7.53 7.74
N GLY A 59 -7.53 -7.33 6.46
CA GLY A 59 -8.09 -6.08 5.97
C GLY A 59 -8.06 -6.02 4.44
N GLU A 60 -8.24 -4.81 3.90
CA GLU A 60 -8.31 -4.57 2.46
C GLU A 60 -7.12 -3.73 1.99
N ASN A 61 -6.67 -3.97 0.77
CA ASN A 61 -5.60 -3.21 0.10
C ASN A 61 -4.29 -3.08 0.91
N LEU A 62 -4.02 -4.00 1.85
CA LEU A 62 -2.85 -3.93 2.74
C LEU A 62 -1.50 -4.09 2.02
N GLY A 63 -1.50 -4.61 0.80
CA GLY A 63 -0.31 -4.72 -0.06
C GLY A 63 -0.08 -3.50 -0.98
N ALA A 64 -0.83 -2.41 -0.80
CA ALA A 64 -0.67 -1.22 -1.64
C ALA A 64 0.62 -0.45 -1.31
N GLY A 65 1.22 0.15 -2.34
CA GLY A 65 2.44 0.95 -2.19
C GLY A 65 3.72 0.12 -2.26
N SER A 66 4.81 0.66 -1.71
CA SER A 66 6.16 0.07 -1.85
C SER A 66 6.76 -0.41 -0.53
N SER A 67 6.50 0.29 0.58
CA SER A 67 7.04 -0.03 1.90
C SER A 67 5.90 -0.19 2.91
N VAL A 68 6.08 -1.17 3.80
CA VAL A 68 5.15 -1.47 4.89
C VAL A 68 5.91 -1.37 6.20
N THR A 69 5.31 -0.70 7.18
CA THR A 69 5.83 -0.64 8.55
C THR A 69 4.67 -0.82 9.50
N VAL A 70 4.79 -1.80 10.40
CA VAL A 70 3.78 -2.11 11.41
C VAL A 70 4.35 -1.73 12.77
N LEU A 71 3.57 -0.98 13.55
CA LEU A 71 3.94 -0.51 14.89
C LEU A 71 2.96 -1.07 15.93
N PHE A 72 3.50 -1.67 16.98
CA PHE A 72 2.77 -1.95 18.22
C PHE A 72 3.29 -1.01 19.30
N GLY A 73 2.50 0.02 19.63
CA GLY A 73 3.00 1.16 20.41
C GLY A 73 4.12 1.87 19.65
N ASN A 74 5.31 1.96 20.24
CA ASN A 74 6.50 2.56 19.63
C ASN A 74 7.51 1.53 19.10
N GLN A 75 7.13 0.25 19.01
CA GLN A 75 8.02 -0.82 18.56
C GLN A 75 7.66 -1.27 17.15
N THR A 76 8.68 -1.40 16.29
CA THR A 76 8.52 -1.94 14.94
C THR A 76 8.37 -3.45 14.99
N CYS A 77 7.33 -3.96 14.34
CA CYS A 77 7.14 -5.38 14.12
C CYS A 77 7.99 -5.82 12.92
N GLU A 78 8.70 -6.94 13.06
CA GLU A 78 9.40 -7.55 11.94
C GLU A 78 8.39 -8.10 10.93
N PHE A 79 8.45 -7.60 9.71
CA PHE A 79 7.57 -8.02 8.63
C PHE A 79 8.13 -9.27 7.97
N TYR A 80 7.38 -10.36 8.05
CA TYR A 80 7.65 -11.61 7.32
C TYR A 80 6.67 -11.68 6.14
N GLY A 81 7.08 -11.11 5.00
CA GLY A 81 6.36 -11.15 3.72
C GLY A 81 6.95 -12.16 2.75
#